data_AF-U2FWN3-F1
#
_entry.id   AF-U2FWN3-F1
#
_cell.length_a   1.000
_cell.length_b   1.000
_cell.length_c   1.000
_cell.angle_alpha   90.00
_cell.angle_beta   90.00
_cell.angle_gamma   90.00
#
_symmetry.space_group_name_H-M   'P 1'
#
loop_
_entity.id
_entity.type
_entity.pdbx_description
1 polymer ?
#
loop_
_entity_poly.entity_id
_entity_poly.type
_entity_poly.pdbx_seq_one_letter_code
_entity_poly.pdbx_strand_id
1 'polypeptide(L)'
;MEQEFKIHNAGEGLLEAILAEWRSERVVPLFVSEGTMLQKVSSIQNSYYLSTVYREVLTSQRFTLTLFGWGLGEHDRHLLRRMRGTGIQRVAVSVFGGNQVYCNHAYQVIQDDLGPVHVDFFDSESPGCWIHAVPPALPGPG
;
A
#
# COMPACT_ATOMS: atom_id res chain seq x y z
N MET A 1 10.10 -15.31 22.84
CA MET A 1 9.08 -14.33 22.42
C MET A 1 9.49 -13.90 21.03
N GLU A 2 8.67 -14.16 20.02
CA GLU A 2 8.95 -13.66 18.67
C GLU A 2 8.82 -12.13 18.69
N GLN A 3 9.80 -11.43 18.14
CA GLN A 3 9.85 -9.97 18.13
C GLN A 3 9.72 -9.48 16.70
N GLU A 4 8.67 -8.69 16.45
CA GLU A 4 8.43 -8.05 15.16
C GLU A 4 8.98 -6.63 15.18
N PHE A 5 9.71 -6.23 14.14
CA PHE A 5 10.24 -4.87 14.02
C PHE A 5 10.28 -4.42 12.57
N LYS A 6 10.22 -3.10 12.37
CA LYS A 6 10.34 -2.47 11.06
C LYS A 6 11.82 -2.20 10.77
N ILE A 7 12.29 -2.59 9.59
CA ILE A 7 13.60 -2.18 9.10
C ILE A 7 13.50 -0.71 8.65
N HIS A 8 14.34 0.14 9.24
CA HIS A 8 14.44 1.54 8.91
C HIS A 8 15.71 1.78 8.09
N ASN A 9 15.63 2.54 7.00
CA ASN A 9 16.79 3.10 6.31
C ASN A 9 16.53 4.59 6.10
N ALA A 10 17.47 5.43 6.55
CA ALA A 10 17.39 6.89 6.45
C ALA A 10 18.03 7.43 5.15
N GLY A 11 18.69 6.57 4.36
CA GLY A 11 19.31 6.91 3.07
C GLY A 11 18.68 6.18 1.89
N GLU A 12 19.32 6.27 0.73
CA GLU A 12 18.97 5.44 -0.42
C GLU A 12 19.27 3.95 -0.12
N GLY A 13 18.44 3.06 -0.66
CA GLY A 13 18.68 1.61 -0.60
C GLY A 13 17.99 0.86 0.54
N LEU A 14 16.72 1.16 0.83
CA LEU A 14 15.92 0.37 1.79
C LEU A 14 15.79 -1.10 1.35
N LEU A 15 15.69 -1.36 0.04
CA LEU A 15 15.59 -2.73 -0.48
C LEU A 15 16.85 -3.53 -0.18
N GLU A 16 18.02 -2.93 -0.35
CA GLU A 16 19.32 -3.49 -0.04
C GLU A 16 19.45 -3.80 1.46
N ALA A 17 18.98 -2.89 2.32
CA ALA A 17 18.94 -3.11 3.76
C ALA A 17 18.03 -4.30 4.15
N ILE A 18 16.84 -4.39 3.54
CA ILE A 18 15.93 -5.53 3.74
C ILE A 18 16.58 -6.83 3.28
N LEU A 19 17.20 -6.84 2.09
CA LEU A 19 17.87 -8.01 1.53
C LEU A 19 19.08 -8.43 2.36
N ALA A 20 19.85 -7.49 2.91
CA ALA A 20 20.98 -7.77 3.78
C ALA A 20 20.54 -8.43 5.09
N GLU A 21 19.48 -7.91 5.74
CA GLU A 21 18.92 -8.53 6.94
C GLU A 21 18.35 -9.92 6.64
N TRP A 22 17.62 -10.09 5.52
CA TRP A 22 17.07 -11.39 5.16
C TRP A 22 18.18 -12.42 4.86
N ARG A 23 19.24 -12.02 4.15
CA ARG A 23 20.43 -12.87 3.92
C ARG A 23 21.17 -13.25 5.20
N SER A 24 21.01 -12.50 6.28
CA SER A 24 21.63 -12.85 7.57
C SER A 24 20.95 -14.03 8.26
N GLU A 25 19.79 -14.50 7.76
CA GLU A 25 18.97 -15.57 8.32
C GLU A 25 18.48 -15.34 9.77
N ARG A 26 18.78 -14.17 10.35
CA ARG A 26 18.33 -13.77 11.69
C ARG A 26 16.87 -13.34 11.72
N VAL A 27 16.30 -13.01 10.56
CA VAL A 27 14.93 -12.53 10.40
C VAL A 27 14.25 -13.23 9.24
N VAL A 28 12.94 -13.39 9.35
CA VAL A 28 12.08 -13.84 8.27
C VAL A 28 11.13 -12.71 7.89
N PRO A 29 10.86 -12.49 6.59
CA PRO A 29 9.84 -11.54 6.18
C PRO A 29 8.47 -11.96 6.70
N LEU A 30 7.74 -11.01 7.28
CA LEU A 30 6.35 -11.20 7.63
C LEU A 30 5.47 -10.81 6.43
N PHE A 31 4.76 -11.78 5.84
CA PHE A 31 3.83 -11.54 4.74
C PHE A 31 2.55 -12.39 4.87
N VAL A 32 1.46 -11.90 4.29
CA VAL A 32 0.16 -12.58 4.22
C VAL A 32 -0.25 -12.64 2.75
N SER A 33 -0.12 -13.81 2.11
CA SER A 33 -0.32 -13.95 0.66
C SER A 33 -1.54 -14.80 0.28
N GLU A 34 -1.83 -15.87 1.02
CA GLU A 34 -2.77 -16.91 0.57
C GLU A 34 -4.08 -16.94 1.35
N GLY A 35 -5.08 -17.60 0.75
CA GLY A 35 -6.34 -17.94 1.38
C GLY A 35 -7.46 -16.92 1.20
N THR A 36 -8.58 -17.24 1.81
CA THR A 36 -9.79 -16.40 1.83
C THR A 36 -9.55 -15.11 2.59
N MET A 37 -10.40 -14.10 2.36
CA MET A 37 -10.38 -12.86 3.13
C MET A 37 -10.37 -13.10 4.66
N LEU A 38 -11.16 -14.06 5.14
CA LEU A 38 -11.23 -14.41 6.57
C LEU A 38 -9.90 -14.98 7.09
N GLN A 39 -9.23 -15.82 6.30
CA GLN A 39 -7.92 -16.36 6.64
C GLN A 39 -6.87 -15.25 6.69
N LYS A 40 -6.87 -14.33 5.70
CA LYS A 40 -5.96 -13.18 5.71
C LYS A 40 -6.16 -12.29 6.94
N VAL A 41 -7.41 -11.99 7.29
CA VAL A 41 -7.73 -11.20 8.51
C VAL A 41 -7.25 -11.91 9.77
N SER A 42 -7.45 -13.23 9.87
CA SER A 42 -6.96 -14.03 11.01
C SER A 42 -5.43 -13.98 11.10
N SER A 43 -4.71 -14.15 9.98
CA SER A 43 -3.25 -14.03 9.93
C SER A 43 -2.76 -12.64 10.36
N ILE A 44 -3.44 -11.57 9.92
CA ILE A 44 -3.15 -10.19 10.34
C ILE A 44 -3.35 -10.02 11.85
N GLN A 45 -4.40 -10.61 12.42
CA GLN A 45 -4.71 -10.49 13.86
C GLN A 45 -3.71 -11.24 14.75
N ASN A 46 -3.06 -12.28 14.23
CA ASN A 46 -2.05 -13.07 14.95
C ASN A 46 -0.67 -12.40 14.99
N SER A 47 -0.42 -11.38 14.15
CA SER A 47 0.78 -10.55 14.21
C SER A 47 0.50 -9.27 14.98
N TYR A 48 1.33 -8.92 15.95
CA TYR A 48 1.16 -7.70 16.74
C TYR A 48 1.24 -6.46 15.84
N TYR A 49 2.27 -6.39 15.00
CA TYR A 49 2.53 -5.32 14.07
C TYR A 49 1.40 -5.17 13.04
N LEU A 50 1.02 -6.25 12.35
CA LEU A 50 -0.05 -6.17 11.34
C LEU A 50 -1.41 -5.87 11.98
N SER A 51 -1.69 -6.41 13.16
CA SER A 51 -2.91 -6.12 13.91
C SER A 51 -2.97 -4.64 14.31
N THR A 52 -1.87 -4.05 14.79
CA THR A 52 -1.77 -2.62 15.08
C THR A 52 -1.98 -1.77 13.83
N VAL A 53 -1.32 -2.10 12.71
CA VAL A 53 -1.53 -1.41 11.43
C VAL A 53 -2.99 -1.49 11.00
N TYR A 54 -3.60 -2.68 11.07
CA TYR A 54 -4.98 -2.89 10.65
C TYR A 54 -6.00 -2.19 11.55
N ARG A 55 -5.72 -2.10 12.85
CA ARG A 55 -6.65 -1.52 13.84
C ARG A 55 -6.52 -0.02 13.99
N GLU A 56 -5.30 0.52 13.91
CA GLU A 56 -4.98 1.90 14.28
C GLU A 56 -4.53 2.72 13.06
N VAL A 57 -3.62 2.16 12.26
CA VAL A 57 -3.10 2.90 11.10
C VAL A 57 -4.16 2.96 10.01
N LEU A 58 -4.79 1.86 9.62
CA LEU A 58 -5.82 1.87 8.56
C LEU A 58 -7.08 2.63 8.95
N THR A 59 -7.37 2.79 10.23
CA THR A 59 -8.53 3.55 10.73
C THR A 59 -8.21 5.00 11.07
N SER A 60 -6.95 5.42 10.97
CA SER A 60 -6.53 6.81 11.21
C SER A 60 -7.13 7.77 10.18
N GLN A 61 -7.50 8.97 10.64
CA GLN A 61 -8.10 9.98 9.78
C GLN A 61 -7.13 10.44 8.69
N ARG A 62 -7.59 10.48 7.44
CA ARG A 62 -6.81 11.01 6.30
C ARG A 62 -7.74 11.51 5.20
N PHE A 63 -7.26 12.48 4.43
CA PHE A 63 -8.04 13.08 3.34
C PHE A 63 -7.83 12.36 2.00
N THR A 64 -6.61 11.90 1.75
CA THR A 64 -6.19 11.28 0.49
C THR A 64 -5.64 9.88 0.68
N LEU A 65 -5.85 9.02 -0.30
CA LEU A 65 -5.27 7.68 -0.40
C LEU A 65 -4.62 7.52 -1.78
N THR A 66 -3.42 6.96 -1.83
CA THR A 66 -2.76 6.60 -3.10
C THR A 66 -2.53 5.10 -3.14
N LEU A 67 -2.94 4.45 -4.22
CA LEU A 67 -2.85 3.01 -4.43
C LEU A 67 -1.85 2.70 -5.55
N PHE A 68 -0.84 1.89 -5.22
CA PHE A 68 0.16 1.42 -6.17
C PHE A 68 0.04 -0.09 -6.36
N GLY A 69 0.03 -0.56 -7.61
CA GLY A 69 0.17 -1.98 -7.95
C GLY A 69 -0.88 -2.93 -7.33
N TRP A 70 -2.03 -2.41 -6.88
CA TRP A 70 -3.01 -3.21 -6.15
C TRP A 70 -4.11 -3.74 -7.05
N GLY A 71 -4.22 -5.07 -7.20
CA GLY A 71 -5.26 -5.69 -8.03
C GLY A 71 -6.70 -5.47 -7.57
N LEU A 72 -6.93 -4.98 -6.33
CA LEU A 72 -8.25 -4.78 -5.74
C LEU A 72 -9.16 -6.03 -5.79
N GLY A 73 -8.54 -7.21 -5.70
CA GLY A 73 -9.23 -8.50 -5.73
C GLY A 73 -10.03 -8.76 -4.46
N GLU A 74 -11.00 -9.69 -4.56
CA GLU A 74 -11.95 -10.00 -3.49
C GLU A 74 -11.27 -10.25 -2.13
N HIS A 75 -10.16 -10.98 -2.11
CA HIS A 75 -9.47 -11.36 -0.88
C HIS A 75 -8.86 -10.18 -0.11
N ASP A 76 -8.60 -9.05 -0.77
CA ASP A 76 -7.93 -7.88 -0.16
C ASP A 76 -8.90 -6.72 0.11
N ARG A 77 -10.17 -6.84 -0.33
CA ARG A 77 -11.22 -5.82 -0.14
C ARG A 77 -11.43 -5.41 1.32
N HIS A 78 -11.08 -6.29 2.28
CA HIS A 78 -11.16 -5.97 3.70
C HIS A 78 -10.33 -4.74 4.10
N LEU A 79 -9.23 -4.44 3.39
CA LEU A 79 -8.41 -3.26 3.64
C LEU A 79 -9.16 -1.96 3.31
N LEU A 80 -9.86 -1.90 2.17
CA LEU A 80 -10.71 -0.77 1.81
C LEU A 80 -11.87 -0.61 2.80
N ARG A 81 -12.56 -1.72 3.10
CA ARG A 81 -13.66 -1.73 4.08
C ARG A 81 -13.19 -1.23 5.44
N ARG A 82 -11.95 -1.55 5.82
CA ARG A 82 -11.36 -1.09 7.08
C ARG A 82 -11.06 0.41 7.10
N MET A 83 -10.75 1.00 5.95
CA MET A 83 -10.51 2.43 5.78
C MET A 83 -11.80 3.25 5.59
N ARG A 84 -12.97 2.61 5.48
CA ARG A 84 -14.25 3.30 5.35
C ARG A 84 -14.52 4.19 6.57
N GLY A 85 -14.96 5.42 6.32
CA GLY A 85 -15.28 6.38 7.40
C GLY A 85 -14.08 7.12 8.01
N THR A 86 -12.87 6.95 7.45
CA THR A 86 -11.65 7.64 7.91
C THR A 86 -11.50 9.07 7.37
N GLY A 87 -12.51 9.58 6.65
CA GLY A 87 -12.49 10.92 6.06
C GLY A 87 -11.79 11.01 4.69
N ILE A 88 -11.47 9.87 4.06
CA ILE A 88 -10.92 9.84 2.69
C ILE A 88 -11.95 10.41 1.73
N GLN A 89 -11.55 11.42 0.96
CA GLN A 89 -12.38 12.06 -0.07
C GLN A 89 -11.82 11.86 -1.48
N ARG A 90 -10.53 11.54 -1.59
CA ARG A 90 -9.83 11.41 -2.86
C ARG A 90 -8.90 10.20 -2.87
N VAL A 91 -9.00 9.37 -3.91
CA VAL A 91 -8.18 8.18 -4.12
C VAL A 91 -7.45 8.32 -5.46
N ALA A 92 -6.13 8.27 -5.45
CA ALA A 92 -5.31 8.18 -6.65
C ALA A 92 -4.88 6.73 -6.88
N VAL A 93 -5.09 6.19 -8.08
CA VAL A 93 -4.76 4.80 -8.43
C VAL A 93 -3.76 4.78 -9.57
N SER A 94 -2.61 4.14 -9.35
CA SER A 94 -1.62 3.94 -10.41
C SER A 94 -2.08 2.86 -11.39
N VAL A 95 -2.02 3.13 -12.68
CA VAL A 95 -2.41 2.18 -13.74
C VAL A 95 -1.24 2.02 -14.70
N PHE A 96 -0.80 0.78 -14.92
CA PHE A 96 0.21 0.49 -15.93
C PHE A 96 -0.45 0.29 -17.30
N GLY A 97 0.07 0.96 -18.32
CA GLY A 97 -0.35 0.79 -19.72
C GLY A 97 -1.79 1.20 -20.02
N GLY A 98 -2.39 2.11 -19.22
CA GLY A 98 -3.72 2.67 -19.49
C GLY A 98 -4.85 1.64 -19.53
N ASN A 99 -4.77 0.57 -18.73
CA ASN A 99 -5.76 -0.51 -18.73
C ASN A 99 -7.15 -0.04 -18.26
N GLN A 100 -8.02 0.29 -19.21
CA GLN A 100 -9.37 0.79 -18.95
C GLN A 100 -10.27 -0.21 -18.20
N VAL A 101 -10.10 -1.52 -18.44
CA VAL A 101 -10.86 -2.56 -17.74
C VAL A 101 -10.54 -2.53 -16.26
N TYR A 102 -9.24 -2.42 -15.93
CA TYR A 102 -8.80 -2.26 -14.56
C TYR A 102 -9.29 -0.94 -13.94
N CYS A 103 -9.26 0.18 -14.67
CA CYS A 103 -9.81 1.45 -14.17
C CYS A 103 -11.28 1.32 -13.76
N ASN A 104 -12.11 0.71 -14.61
CA ASN A 104 -13.53 0.53 -14.32
C ASN A 104 -13.74 -0.37 -13.09
N HIS A 105 -13.01 -1.49 -13.01
CA HIS A 105 -13.04 -2.38 -11.87
C HIS A 105 -12.60 -1.67 -10.57
N ALA A 106 -11.46 -0.98 -10.60
CA ALA A 106 -10.91 -0.27 -9.46
C ALA A 106 -11.88 0.82 -8.97
N TYR A 107 -12.45 1.59 -9.90
CA TYR A 107 -13.48 2.58 -9.59
C TYR A 107 -14.64 1.94 -8.84
N GLN A 108 -15.24 0.87 -9.38
CA GLN A 108 -16.38 0.19 -8.76
C GLN A 108 -16.05 -0.33 -7.36
N VAL A 109 -14.93 -1.03 -7.19
CA VAL A 109 -14.52 -1.58 -5.89
C VAL A 109 -14.30 -0.49 -4.85
N ILE A 110 -13.68 0.64 -5.24
CA ILE A 110 -13.46 1.78 -4.35
C ILE A 110 -14.80 2.39 -3.92
N GLN A 111 -15.73 2.60 -4.86
CA GLN A 111 -17.05 3.14 -4.54
C GLN A 111 -17.84 2.22 -3.60
N ASP A 112 -17.79 0.90 -3.84
CA ASP A 112 -18.49 -0.10 -3.04
C ASP A 112 -17.96 -0.20 -1.60
N ASP A 113 -16.64 -0.28 -1.43
CA ASP A 113 -16.04 -0.58 -0.13
C ASP A 113 -15.67 0.67 0.68
N LEU A 114 -15.27 1.77 0.01
CA LEU A 114 -14.86 3.02 0.66
C LEU A 114 -15.99 4.04 0.71
N GLY A 115 -16.93 3.98 -0.24
CA GLY A 115 -18.03 4.91 -0.39
C GLY A 115 -17.80 5.96 -1.47
N PRO A 116 -18.67 6.98 -1.56
CA PRO A 116 -18.59 8.02 -2.59
C PRO A 116 -17.34 8.88 -2.39
N VAL A 117 -16.30 8.58 -3.16
CA VAL A 117 -15.02 9.29 -3.15
C VAL A 117 -14.63 9.67 -4.57
N HIS A 118 -13.86 10.75 -4.70
CA HIS A 118 -13.25 11.11 -5.97
C HIS A 118 -12.11 10.15 -6.29
N VAL A 119 -12.07 9.62 -7.53
CA VAL A 119 -11.05 8.67 -7.96
C VAL A 119 -10.33 9.24 -9.17
N ASP A 120 -9.01 9.38 -9.05
CA ASP A 120 -8.11 9.74 -10.13
C ASP A 120 -7.27 8.53 -10.53
N PHE A 121 -7.07 8.36 -11.83
CA PHE A 121 -6.14 7.39 -12.38
C PHE A 121 -4.92 8.13 -12.92
N PHE A 122 -3.73 7.61 -12.62
CA PHE A 122 -2.48 8.14 -13.15
C PHE A 122 -1.61 7.00 -13.69
N ASP A 123 -0.76 7.31 -14.66
CA ASP A 123 0.13 6.31 -15.23
C ASP A 123 1.20 5.94 -14.21
N SER A 124 1.39 4.64 -13.97
CA SER A 124 2.47 4.11 -13.12
C SER A 124 3.87 4.56 -13.58
N GLU A 125 4.03 4.91 -14.86
CA GLU A 125 5.27 5.41 -15.45
C GLU A 125 5.46 6.94 -15.31
N SER A 126 4.51 7.64 -14.67
CA SER A 126 4.59 9.10 -14.51
C SER A 126 5.80 9.54 -13.66
N PRO A 127 6.46 10.66 -14.01
CA PRO A 127 7.53 11.23 -13.18
C PRO A 127 7.05 11.48 -11.74
N GLY A 128 7.83 11.04 -10.75
CA GLY A 128 7.49 11.18 -9.33
C GLY A 128 6.68 10.03 -8.76
N CYS A 129 6.31 9.02 -9.56
CA CYS A 129 5.85 7.74 -9.02
C CYS A 129 6.96 7.09 -8.17
N TRP A 130 6.59 6.23 -7.21
CA TRP A 130 7.58 5.54 -6.35
C TRP A 130 8.71 4.91 -7.17
N ILE A 131 8.36 4.24 -8.28
CA ILE A 131 9.32 3.56 -9.16
C ILE A 131 10.10 4.51 -10.09
N HIS A 132 9.68 5.78 -10.19
CA HIS A 132 10.28 6.83 -11.02
C HIS A 132 10.52 8.09 -10.19
N ALA A 133 11.36 7.99 -9.17
CA ALA A 133 11.75 9.14 -8.37
C ALA A 133 12.30 10.27 -9.26
N VAL A 134 11.78 11.48 -9.09
CA VAL A 134 12.31 12.65 -9.80
C VAL A 134 13.71 12.93 -9.25
N PRO A 135 14.75 12.99 -10.09
CA PRO A 135 16.08 13.38 -9.64
C PRO A 135 16.01 14.78 -8.99
N PRO A 136 16.77 15.03 -7.92
CA PRO A 136 16.82 16.37 -7.32
C PRO A 136 17.22 17.39 -8.39
N ALA A 137 16.48 18.51 -8.46
CA ALA A 137 16.78 19.57 -9.40
C ALA A 137 18.22 20.06 -9.19
N LEU A 138 19.01 20.08 -10.27
CA LEU A 138 20.35 20.65 -10.23
C LEU A 138 20.25 22.13 -9.83
N PRO A 139 21.10 22.62 -8.90
CA PRO A 139 21.15 24.05 -8.62
C PRO A 139 21.50 24.78 -9.91
N GLY A 140 20.70 25.80 -10.25
CA GLY A 140 20.93 26.60 -11.46
C GLY A 140 22.30 27.28 -11.43
N PRO A 141 22.87 27.64 -12.59
CA PRO A 141 24.12 28.38 -12.64
C PRO A 141 23.92 29.73 -11.95
N GLY A 142 24.72 30.00 -10.92
CA GLY A 142 24.79 31.28 -10.22
C GLY A 142 25.54 32.35 -11.01
#